data_AF-A0A386WPL8-F1
#
_entry.id   AF-A0A386WPL8-F1
#
_cell.length_a   1.000
_cell.length_b   1.000
_cell.length_c   1.000
_cell.angle_alpha   90.00
_cell.angle_beta   90.00
_cell.angle_gamma   90.00
#
_symmetry.space_group_name_H-M   'P 1'
#
loop_
_entity.id
_entity.type
_entity.pdbx_description
1 polymer ?
#
loop_
_entity_poly.entity_id
_entity_poly.type
_entity_poly.pdbx_seq_one_letter_code
_entity_poly.pdbx_strand_id
1 'polypeptide(L)'
;MTYHVNDMVHSINQGPRTTTYTLDVAPHRIRSWTDTTDNLTRINHYSTDVDSPSWTDEGGGKHSRAIVGLAGIAGVFTNTTGVVWQITNLHGDLVAGIAETGAGLAYTSEYDEHGNARNSADAGTRRFGWLGTHQRAADTPDGSILMGVRLYNPTTSRFRSVDSVYGGNANPYEYCSGDSLNCSDVNGAFSCNNYKSTWIKGKYWPHLRIALRRYYYCTLTNANTWALMGGTGVGSYVLNMLARQTFGNWIGIIYTILGASYSARCTRAKGVWIRFWLQAGLSGFILDGRVQSGGCN
;
A
#
# COMPACT_ATOMS: atom_id res chain seq x y z
N MET A 1 -3.98 23.53 0.51
CA MET A 1 -4.18 22.26 1.24
C MET A 1 -3.99 22.51 2.72
N THR A 2 -4.68 21.76 3.57
CA THR A 2 -4.56 21.83 5.03
C THR A 2 -4.41 20.42 5.60
N TYR A 3 -3.77 20.31 6.77
CA TYR A 3 -3.52 19.05 7.46
C TYR A 3 -4.14 19.05 8.85
N HIS A 4 -4.44 17.87 9.35
CA HIS A 4 -4.74 17.61 10.76
C HIS A 4 -3.46 17.70 11.60
N VAL A 5 -3.62 17.74 12.94
CA VAL A 5 -2.49 17.82 13.89
C VAL A 5 -1.53 16.61 13.83
N ASN A 6 -1.97 15.51 13.22
CA ASN A 6 -1.18 14.30 13.01
C ASN A 6 -0.66 14.17 11.56
N ASP A 7 -0.57 15.29 10.85
CA ASP A 7 -0.06 15.39 9.47
C ASP A 7 -0.85 14.61 8.40
N MET A 8 -2.01 14.06 8.75
CA MET A 8 -2.95 13.52 7.77
C MET A 8 -3.69 14.65 7.04
N VAL A 9 -4.04 14.40 5.77
CA VAL A 9 -4.73 15.40 4.96
C VAL A 9 -6.10 15.77 5.55
N HIS A 10 -6.37 17.07 5.65
CA HIS A 10 -7.66 17.60 6.07
C HIS A 10 -8.45 18.18 4.90
N SER A 11 -7.79 18.94 4.01
CA SER A 11 -8.46 19.48 2.83
C SER A 11 -7.50 19.66 1.67
N ILE A 12 -7.98 19.27 0.49
CA ILE A 12 -7.33 19.51 -0.80
C ILE A 12 -8.24 20.42 -1.61
N ASN A 13 -7.69 21.50 -2.14
CA ASN A 13 -8.40 22.41 -3.04
C ASN A 13 -7.55 22.55 -4.31
N GLN A 14 -8.20 22.38 -5.46
CA GLN A 14 -7.63 22.71 -6.77
C GLN A 14 -8.72 23.35 -7.64
N GLY A 15 -8.52 24.62 -7.99
CA GLY A 15 -9.52 25.39 -8.75
C GLY A 15 -10.88 25.42 -8.03
N PRO A 16 -11.99 25.07 -8.70
CA PRO A 16 -13.33 25.06 -8.08
C PRO A 16 -13.60 23.82 -7.21
N ARG A 17 -12.74 22.81 -7.26
CA ARG A 17 -12.94 21.53 -6.57
C ARG A 17 -12.22 21.50 -5.24
N THR A 18 -12.95 21.19 -4.18
CA THR A 18 -12.42 21.00 -2.83
C THR A 18 -12.89 19.66 -2.30
N THR A 19 -11.97 18.88 -1.75
CA THR A 19 -12.28 17.67 -0.99
C THR A 19 -11.81 17.86 0.44
N THR A 20 -12.71 17.66 1.38
CA THR A 20 -12.44 17.76 2.83
C THR A 20 -12.56 16.39 3.47
N TYR A 21 -11.59 16.03 4.29
CA TYR A 21 -11.42 14.70 4.88
C TYR A 21 -11.56 14.74 6.40
N THR A 22 -12.35 13.81 6.93
CA THR A 22 -12.51 13.57 8.36
C THR A 22 -11.84 12.26 8.73
N LEU A 23 -11.09 12.27 9.83
CA LEU A 23 -10.40 11.08 10.33
C LEU A 23 -11.34 10.13 11.05
N ASP A 24 -10.96 8.86 11.08
CA ASP A 24 -11.60 7.86 11.93
C ASP A 24 -11.11 7.97 13.38
N VAL A 25 -11.80 7.28 14.29
CA VAL A 25 -11.37 7.14 15.69
C VAL A 25 -9.97 6.53 15.79
N ALA A 26 -9.60 5.66 14.84
CA ALA A 26 -8.21 5.31 14.63
C ALA A 26 -7.54 6.45 13.83
N PRO A 27 -6.56 7.17 14.40
CA PRO A 27 -6.11 8.45 13.86
C PRO A 27 -5.35 8.33 12.53
N HIS A 28 -5.06 7.12 12.04
CA HIS A 28 -4.22 6.86 10.86
C HIS A 28 -5.03 6.48 9.61
N ARG A 29 -6.34 6.73 9.60
CA ARG A 29 -7.21 6.43 8.45
C ARG A 29 -8.33 7.45 8.30
N ILE A 30 -8.81 7.59 7.06
CA ILE A 30 -9.86 8.53 6.69
C ILE A 30 -11.22 7.88 6.90
N ARG A 31 -12.08 8.48 7.74
CA ARG A 31 -13.44 7.99 7.94
C ARG A 31 -14.37 8.38 6.81
N SER A 32 -14.32 9.63 6.40
CA SER A 32 -15.22 10.18 5.41
C SER A 32 -14.59 11.35 4.69
N TRP A 33 -15.16 11.69 3.54
CA TRP A 33 -14.79 12.88 2.82
C TRP A 33 -15.98 13.45 2.06
N THR A 34 -15.96 14.76 1.87
CA THR A 34 -16.97 15.48 1.09
C THR A 34 -16.26 16.20 -0.05
N ASP A 35 -16.78 16.05 -1.27
CA ASP A 35 -16.25 16.71 -2.47
C ASP A 35 -17.24 17.76 -2.97
N THR A 36 -16.77 18.97 -3.27
CA THR A 36 -17.64 20.06 -3.75
C THR A 36 -18.15 19.85 -5.17
N THR A 37 -17.61 18.86 -5.91
CA THR A 37 -18.08 18.52 -7.26
C THR A 37 -19.51 18.03 -7.26
N ASP A 38 -19.87 17.17 -6.29
CA ASP A 38 -21.22 16.62 -6.15
C ASP A 38 -21.87 16.91 -4.80
N ASN A 39 -21.13 17.54 -3.88
CA ASN A 39 -21.52 17.81 -2.49
C ASN A 39 -21.99 16.55 -1.75
N LEU A 40 -21.49 15.37 -2.16
CA LEU A 40 -21.77 14.11 -1.48
C LEU A 40 -20.68 13.80 -0.46
N THR A 41 -21.13 13.40 0.73
CA THR A 41 -20.26 12.84 1.76
C THR A 41 -20.17 11.33 1.56
N ARG A 42 -18.95 10.84 1.42
CA ARG A 42 -18.63 9.42 1.28
C ARG A 42 -18.05 8.91 2.58
N ILE A 43 -18.39 7.68 2.98
CA ILE A 43 -18.02 7.11 4.27
C ILE A 43 -17.38 5.75 4.08
N ASN A 44 -16.16 5.59 4.61
CA ASN A 44 -15.45 4.31 4.63
C ASN A 44 -15.92 3.46 5.81
N HIS A 45 -16.16 2.18 5.53
CA HIS A 45 -16.48 1.17 6.54
C HIS A 45 -15.38 0.12 6.62
N TYR A 46 -14.77 0.00 7.79
CA TYR A 46 -13.65 -0.89 8.06
C TYR A 46 -14.10 -2.11 8.86
N SER A 47 -13.65 -3.31 8.48
CA SER A 47 -13.82 -4.52 9.29
C SER A 47 -12.59 -4.90 10.10
N THR A 48 -11.49 -4.15 9.96
CA THR A 48 -10.21 -4.36 10.68
C THR A 48 -9.55 -3.01 10.98
N ASP A 49 -8.39 -3.04 11.61
CA ASP A 49 -7.61 -1.84 11.97
C ASP A 49 -6.71 -1.30 10.84
N VAL A 50 -6.82 -1.86 9.64
CA VAL A 50 -6.08 -1.38 8.47
C VAL A 50 -6.77 -0.16 7.84
N ASP A 51 -6.05 0.53 6.97
CA ASP A 51 -6.51 1.75 6.28
C ASP A 51 -7.32 1.48 5.00
N SER A 52 -7.49 0.20 4.64
CA SER A 52 -8.21 -0.22 3.44
C SER A 52 -9.67 -0.55 3.81
N PRO A 53 -10.66 0.18 3.27
CA PRO A 53 -12.06 -0.05 3.59
C PRO A 53 -12.56 -1.41 3.08
N SER A 54 -13.49 -2.00 3.83
CA SER A 54 -14.21 -3.20 3.40
C SER A 54 -15.31 -2.87 2.41
N TRP A 55 -15.94 -1.70 2.56
CA TRP A 55 -16.85 -1.09 1.60
C TRP A 55 -16.95 0.42 1.88
N THR A 56 -17.45 1.17 0.91
CA THR A 56 -17.63 2.63 0.99
C THR A 56 -19.09 2.98 0.70
N ASP A 57 -19.71 3.77 1.56
CA ASP A 57 -20.93 4.51 1.22
C ASP A 57 -20.53 5.67 0.33
N GLU A 58 -21.01 5.68 -0.91
CA GLU A 58 -20.69 6.72 -1.90
C GLU A 58 -21.61 7.96 -1.76
N GLY A 59 -22.57 7.93 -0.85
CA GLY A 59 -23.61 8.93 -0.70
C GLY A 59 -24.76 8.75 -1.70
N GLY A 60 -25.90 9.37 -1.43
CA GLY A 60 -27.07 9.32 -2.32
C GLY A 60 -27.63 7.91 -2.55
N GLY A 61 -27.45 7.00 -1.59
CA GLY A 61 -27.88 5.59 -1.69
C GLY A 61 -26.96 4.69 -2.53
N LYS A 62 -25.80 5.20 -2.97
CA LYS A 62 -24.81 4.43 -3.72
C LYS A 62 -23.78 3.81 -2.77
N HIS A 63 -23.27 2.63 -3.08
CA HIS A 63 -22.17 2.02 -2.33
C HIS A 63 -21.23 1.25 -3.25
N SER A 64 -19.97 1.16 -2.82
CA SER A 64 -18.93 0.44 -3.53
C SER A 64 -18.19 -0.54 -2.61
N ARG A 65 -17.65 -1.60 -3.21
CA ARG A 65 -16.84 -2.61 -2.51
C ARG A 65 -15.73 -3.12 -3.42
N ALA A 66 -14.51 -3.14 -2.89
CA ALA A 66 -13.42 -3.85 -3.53
C ALA A 66 -13.54 -5.36 -3.27
N ILE A 67 -13.53 -6.15 -4.35
CA ILE A 67 -13.50 -7.62 -4.32
C ILE A 67 -12.02 -8.02 -4.38
N VAL A 68 -11.54 -8.62 -3.29
CA VAL A 68 -10.16 -9.06 -3.16
C VAL A 68 -9.99 -10.43 -3.82
N GLY A 69 -8.95 -10.58 -4.63
CA GLY A 69 -8.47 -11.83 -5.21
C GLY A 69 -7.06 -12.20 -4.72
N LEU A 70 -6.41 -13.12 -5.44
CA LEU A 70 -5.12 -13.70 -5.03
C LEU A 70 -3.95 -12.71 -5.04
N ALA A 71 -4.02 -11.65 -5.85
CA ALA A 71 -2.92 -10.71 -6.09
C ALA A 71 -3.30 -9.25 -5.78
N GLY A 72 -4.33 -9.04 -4.95
CA GLY A 72 -4.90 -7.72 -4.66
C GLY A 72 -6.35 -7.64 -5.13
N ILE A 73 -6.83 -6.46 -5.56
CA ILE A 73 -8.20 -6.31 -6.06
C ILE A 73 -8.38 -7.09 -7.37
N ALA A 74 -9.41 -7.94 -7.43
CA ALA A 74 -9.86 -8.62 -8.63
C ALA A 74 -11.03 -7.88 -9.31
N GLY A 75 -11.88 -7.21 -8.52
CA GLY A 75 -13.06 -6.52 -9.02
C GLY A 75 -13.46 -5.36 -8.12
N VAL A 76 -14.21 -4.41 -8.66
CA VAL A 76 -14.87 -3.36 -7.90
C VAL A 76 -16.36 -3.46 -8.19
N PHE A 77 -17.14 -3.69 -7.15
CA PHE A 77 -18.60 -3.72 -7.21
C PHE A 77 -19.16 -2.35 -6.88
N THR A 78 -20.17 -1.90 -7.62
CA THR A 78 -21.07 -0.83 -7.20
C THR A 78 -22.52 -1.26 -7.37
N ASN A 79 -23.42 -0.75 -6.55
CA ASN A 79 -24.84 -1.05 -6.68
C ASN A 79 -25.52 -0.44 -7.92
N THR A 80 -24.84 0.49 -8.61
CA THR A 80 -25.34 1.13 -9.83
C THR A 80 -24.86 0.46 -11.12
N THR A 81 -23.65 -0.10 -11.12
CA THR A 81 -23.01 -0.65 -12.33
C THR A 81 -22.72 -2.15 -12.25
N GLY A 82 -22.97 -2.79 -11.11
CA GLY A 82 -22.56 -4.17 -10.87
C GLY A 82 -21.05 -4.30 -10.69
N VAL A 83 -20.48 -5.45 -11.05
CA VAL A 83 -19.04 -5.70 -10.93
C VAL A 83 -18.29 -5.21 -12.17
N VAL A 84 -17.18 -4.51 -11.94
CA VAL A 84 -16.14 -4.27 -12.94
C VAL A 84 -14.91 -5.08 -12.54
N TRP A 85 -14.55 -6.08 -13.35
CA TRP A 85 -13.34 -6.88 -13.20
C TRP A 85 -12.12 -6.05 -13.57
N GLN A 86 -11.10 -6.05 -12.73
CA GLN A 86 -9.93 -5.19 -12.90
C GLN A 86 -8.79 -6.00 -13.53
N ILE A 87 -8.15 -5.41 -14.53
CA ILE A 87 -6.92 -5.91 -15.12
C ILE A 87 -5.77 -5.12 -14.52
N THR A 88 -4.79 -5.84 -13.99
CA THR A 88 -3.69 -5.26 -13.21
C THR A 88 -2.34 -5.57 -13.85
N ASN A 89 -1.40 -4.63 -13.75
CA ASN A 89 -0.02 -4.88 -14.16
C ASN A 89 0.78 -5.55 -13.00
N LEU A 90 2.05 -5.85 -13.24
CA LEU A 90 2.91 -6.51 -12.24
C LEU A 90 3.28 -5.60 -11.05
N HIS A 91 3.17 -4.28 -11.24
CA HIS A 91 3.44 -3.28 -10.21
C HIS A 91 2.27 -3.18 -9.20
N GLY A 92 1.04 -3.46 -9.65
CA GLY A 92 -0.18 -3.32 -8.85
C GLY A 92 -1.12 -2.20 -9.33
N ASP A 93 -0.89 -1.68 -10.54
CA ASP A 93 -1.70 -0.63 -11.12
C ASP A 93 -2.90 -1.23 -11.86
N LEU A 94 -4.06 -0.57 -11.77
CA LEU A 94 -5.24 -0.95 -12.56
C LEU A 94 -5.13 -0.32 -13.95
N VAL A 95 -4.92 -1.14 -14.97
CA VAL A 95 -4.67 -0.68 -16.35
C VAL A 95 -5.89 -0.78 -17.25
N ALA A 96 -6.84 -1.64 -16.91
CA ALA A 96 -8.11 -1.74 -17.63
C ALA A 96 -9.19 -2.38 -16.75
N GLY A 97 -10.45 -2.21 -17.16
CA GLY A 97 -11.58 -2.87 -16.50
C GLY A 97 -12.50 -3.53 -17.51
N ILE A 98 -13.16 -4.61 -17.12
CA ILE A 98 -14.20 -5.29 -17.90
C ILE A 98 -15.48 -5.29 -17.05
N ALA A 99 -16.54 -4.66 -17.55
CA ALA A 99 -17.84 -4.72 -16.90
C ALA A 99 -18.43 -6.14 -17.01
N GLU A 100 -19.10 -6.61 -15.95
CA GLU A 100 -19.67 -7.97 -15.86
C GLU A 100 -20.58 -8.32 -17.05
N THR A 101 -21.35 -7.35 -17.55
CA THR A 101 -22.26 -7.51 -18.69
C THR A 101 -21.70 -6.95 -20.00
N GLY A 102 -20.45 -6.49 -20.01
CA GLY A 102 -19.81 -5.83 -21.14
C GLY A 102 -19.18 -6.81 -22.13
N ALA A 103 -19.27 -6.50 -23.43
CA ALA A 103 -18.61 -7.27 -24.49
C ALA A 103 -17.14 -6.88 -24.73
N GLY A 104 -16.59 -5.95 -23.94
CA GLY A 104 -15.24 -5.41 -24.12
C GLY A 104 -14.72 -4.67 -22.89
N LEU A 105 -13.60 -3.96 -23.07
CA LEU A 105 -13.02 -3.14 -22.00
C LEU A 105 -13.97 -1.98 -21.67
N ALA A 106 -14.33 -1.85 -20.40
CA ALA A 106 -15.08 -0.72 -19.86
C ALA A 106 -14.22 0.56 -19.80
N TYR A 107 -12.91 0.39 -19.57
CA TYR A 107 -11.96 1.49 -19.56
C TYR A 107 -10.52 0.97 -19.76
N THR A 108 -9.61 1.88 -20.11
CA THR A 108 -8.15 1.71 -20.03
C THR A 108 -7.52 2.87 -19.27
N SER A 109 -6.36 2.65 -18.65
CA SER A 109 -5.50 3.71 -18.09
C SER A 109 -4.05 3.31 -18.13
N GLU A 110 -3.20 4.33 -18.24
CA GLU A 110 -1.77 4.20 -18.19
C GLU A 110 -1.21 5.26 -17.24
N TYR A 111 -0.24 4.85 -16.44
CA TYR A 111 0.48 5.70 -15.51
C TYR A 111 1.98 5.53 -15.75
N ASP A 112 2.76 6.58 -15.54
CA ASP A 112 4.22 6.47 -15.50
C ASP A 112 4.68 5.77 -14.20
N GLU A 113 5.99 5.58 -14.06
CA GLU A 113 6.61 4.95 -12.89
C GLU A 113 6.26 5.62 -11.56
N HIS A 114 5.92 6.91 -11.59
CA HIS A 114 5.61 7.73 -10.42
C HIS A 114 4.11 7.93 -10.22
N GLY A 115 3.27 7.30 -11.05
CA GLY A 115 1.83 7.38 -10.94
C GLY A 115 1.19 8.60 -11.60
N ASN A 116 1.92 9.35 -12.44
CA ASN A 116 1.28 10.38 -13.28
C ASN A 116 0.48 9.68 -14.38
N ALA A 117 -0.80 10.05 -14.51
CA ALA A 117 -1.62 9.55 -15.61
C ALA A 117 -1.05 10.03 -16.95
N ARG A 118 -1.01 9.14 -17.95
CA ARG A 118 -0.52 9.46 -19.30
C ARG A 118 -1.26 10.65 -19.92
N ASN A 119 -2.56 10.73 -19.68
CA ASN A 119 -3.35 11.91 -19.96
C ASN A 119 -3.54 12.68 -18.66
N SER A 120 -3.04 13.91 -18.59
CA SER A 120 -3.15 14.74 -17.39
C SER A 120 -4.59 15.08 -17.02
N ALA A 121 -5.53 15.01 -17.98
CA ALA A 121 -6.95 15.21 -17.71
C ALA A 121 -7.57 14.07 -16.88
N ASP A 122 -6.93 12.90 -16.82
CA ASP A 122 -7.41 11.76 -16.04
C ASP A 122 -7.00 11.85 -14.55
N ALA A 123 -6.07 12.76 -14.21
CA ALA A 123 -5.63 12.98 -12.83
C ALA A 123 -6.82 13.42 -11.97
N GLY A 124 -7.03 12.76 -10.82
CA GLY A 124 -8.14 13.07 -9.93
C GLY A 124 -9.52 12.56 -10.36
N THR A 125 -9.64 11.89 -11.52
CA THR A 125 -10.93 11.43 -12.05
C THR A 125 -11.32 10.02 -11.61
N ARG A 126 -10.31 9.18 -11.33
CA ARG A 126 -10.50 7.78 -10.97
C ARG A 126 -9.93 7.50 -9.59
N ARG A 127 -10.74 6.85 -8.75
CA ARG A 127 -10.32 6.46 -7.40
C ARG A 127 -9.14 5.51 -7.41
N PHE A 128 -9.21 4.41 -8.16
CA PHE A 128 -8.14 3.41 -8.16
C PHE A 128 -7.46 3.34 -9.53
N GLY A 129 -6.15 3.63 -9.53
CA GLY A 129 -5.29 3.69 -10.70
C GLY A 129 -3.92 3.09 -10.40
N TRP A 130 -2.89 3.92 -10.33
CA TRP A 130 -1.56 3.54 -9.84
C TRP A 130 -1.65 3.00 -8.40
N LEU A 131 -1.07 1.83 -8.17
CA LEU A 131 -1.20 1.05 -6.92
C LEU A 131 -2.65 0.79 -6.49
N GLY A 132 -3.58 0.76 -7.44
CA GLY A 132 -5.00 0.55 -7.16
C GLY A 132 -5.30 -0.83 -6.57
N THR A 133 -4.46 -1.86 -6.78
CA THR A 133 -4.59 -3.16 -6.09
C THR A 133 -4.49 -3.04 -4.57
N HIS A 134 -3.85 -1.98 -4.06
CA HIS A 134 -3.71 -1.67 -2.65
C HIS A 134 -4.77 -0.67 -2.15
N GLN A 135 -5.81 -0.40 -2.93
CA GLN A 135 -6.86 0.58 -2.61
C GLN A 135 -6.31 1.98 -2.33
N ARG A 136 -5.25 2.39 -3.04
CA ARG A 136 -4.71 3.74 -2.93
C ARG A 136 -5.57 4.67 -3.78
N ALA A 137 -6.26 5.59 -3.12
CA ALA A 137 -7.23 6.47 -3.76
C ALA A 137 -6.53 7.69 -4.38
N ALA A 138 -6.79 7.95 -5.67
CA ALA A 138 -6.22 9.02 -6.47
C ALA A 138 -7.29 9.96 -7.06
N ASP A 139 -8.56 9.83 -6.63
CA ASP A 139 -9.67 10.71 -6.98
C ASP A 139 -9.63 12.03 -6.20
N THR A 140 -8.45 12.51 -5.82
CA THR A 140 -8.26 13.80 -5.15
C THR A 140 -8.33 14.94 -6.17
N PRO A 141 -8.64 16.19 -5.74
CA PRO A 141 -8.76 17.30 -6.67
C PRO A 141 -7.53 17.54 -7.53
N ASP A 142 -6.33 17.40 -6.96
CA ASP A 142 -5.05 17.66 -7.63
C ASP A 142 -4.38 16.41 -8.22
N GLY A 143 -5.04 15.24 -8.16
CA GLY A 143 -4.47 13.97 -8.60
C GLY A 143 -3.38 13.41 -7.67
N SER A 144 -3.20 13.98 -6.48
CA SER A 144 -2.40 13.34 -5.42
C SER A 144 -3.02 12.02 -4.97
N ILE A 145 -2.21 11.13 -4.43
CA ILE A 145 -2.60 9.77 -4.06
C ILE A 145 -2.59 9.63 -2.53
N LEU A 146 -3.68 9.15 -1.96
CA LEU A 146 -3.82 8.86 -0.53
C LEU A 146 -3.05 7.58 -0.19
N MET A 147 -1.91 7.74 0.46
CA MET A 147 -0.97 6.67 0.80
C MET A 147 -0.89 6.50 2.31
N GLY A 148 -1.91 5.85 2.87
CA GLY A 148 -2.02 5.60 4.32
C GLY A 148 -1.97 6.89 5.12
N VAL A 149 -0.87 7.13 5.83
CA VAL A 149 -0.73 8.31 6.71
C VAL A 149 -0.22 9.57 6.01
N ARG A 150 0.19 9.48 4.73
CA ARG A 150 0.69 10.63 3.96
C ARG A 150 0.01 10.78 2.60
N LEU A 151 0.08 11.99 2.08
CA LEU A 151 -0.36 12.32 0.73
C LEU A 151 0.85 12.27 -0.22
N TYR A 152 0.78 11.47 -1.26
CA TYR A 152 1.82 11.34 -2.28
C TYR A 152 1.49 12.19 -3.52
N ASN A 153 2.46 12.96 -4.00
CA ASN A 153 2.34 13.73 -5.22
C ASN A 153 3.12 13.07 -6.36
N PRO A 154 2.42 12.54 -7.40
CA PRO A 154 3.08 11.86 -8.52
C PRO A 154 3.92 12.81 -9.37
N THR A 155 3.58 14.10 -9.46
CA THR A 155 4.33 15.08 -10.30
C THR A 155 5.75 15.33 -9.78
N THR A 156 5.92 15.26 -8.46
CA THR A 156 7.24 15.45 -7.82
C THR A 156 7.84 14.15 -7.32
N SER A 157 7.14 13.03 -7.45
CA SER A 157 7.51 11.71 -6.93
C SER A 157 7.83 11.71 -5.43
N ARG A 158 7.07 12.48 -4.64
CA ARG A 158 7.36 12.74 -3.22
C ARG A 158 6.10 12.84 -2.36
N PHE A 159 6.25 12.56 -1.08
CA PHE A 159 5.22 12.86 -0.09
C PHE A 159 5.12 14.36 0.16
N ARG A 160 3.91 14.83 0.47
CA ARG A 160 3.60 16.24 0.78
C ARG A 160 3.79 16.59 2.26
N SER A 161 4.11 15.61 3.10
CA SER A 161 4.41 15.79 4.52
C SER A 161 5.65 15.01 4.92
N VAL A 162 6.27 15.44 6.02
CA VAL A 162 7.42 14.79 6.65
C VAL A 162 7.03 13.37 7.08
N ASP A 163 7.94 12.42 6.93
CA ASP A 163 7.76 11.08 7.44
C ASP A 163 7.55 11.09 8.96
N SER A 164 6.39 10.60 9.39
CA SER A 164 6.09 10.42 10.82
C SER A 164 7.01 9.36 11.45
N VAL A 165 7.58 8.48 10.62
CA VAL A 165 8.59 7.51 11.02
C VAL A 165 9.97 8.01 10.60
N TYR A 166 10.73 8.52 11.56
CA TYR A 166 12.15 8.79 11.34
C TYR A 166 12.85 7.54 10.84
N GLY A 167 13.58 7.62 9.72
CA GLY A 167 14.35 6.51 9.12
C GLY A 167 13.52 5.43 8.40
N GLY A 168 12.22 5.64 8.19
CA GLY A 168 11.38 4.77 7.35
C GLY A 168 11.74 4.87 5.86
N ASN A 169 12.28 6.01 5.45
CA ASN A 169 12.71 6.33 4.10
C ASN A 169 14.11 7.00 4.11
N ALA A 170 14.78 7.02 2.96
CA ALA A 170 16.13 7.60 2.86
C ALA A 170 16.15 9.13 3.09
N ASN A 171 15.02 9.82 2.85
CA ASN A 171 14.76 11.21 3.23
C ASN A 171 13.29 11.37 3.70
N PRO A 172 12.99 12.33 4.60
CA PRO A 172 11.64 12.59 5.12
C PRO A 172 10.49 12.73 4.11
N TYR A 173 10.75 13.11 2.85
CA TYR A 173 9.71 13.30 1.82
C TYR A 173 9.79 12.28 0.68
N GLU A 174 10.71 11.34 0.78
CA GLU A 174 11.04 10.45 -0.32
C GLU A 174 10.09 9.27 -0.41
N TYR A 175 9.85 8.85 -1.66
CA TYR A 175 9.16 7.63 -1.99
C TYR A 175 10.16 6.64 -2.56
N CYS A 176 10.35 5.48 -1.91
CA CYS A 176 11.07 4.35 -2.46
C CYS A 176 12.50 4.59 -2.93
N SER A 177 13.21 5.52 -2.29
CA SER A 177 14.58 5.88 -2.69
C SER A 177 14.72 6.27 -4.17
N GLY A 178 13.63 6.76 -4.78
CA GLY A 178 13.54 7.05 -6.22
C GLY A 178 13.23 5.84 -7.13
N ASP A 179 13.20 4.61 -6.61
CA ASP A 179 12.88 3.39 -7.38
C ASP A 179 11.39 3.04 -7.27
N SER A 180 10.53 3.86 -7.90
CA SER A 180 9.07 3.68 -7.84
C SER A 180 8.56 2.47 -8.63
N LEU A 181 9.42 1.78 -9.40
CA LEU A 181 9.05 0.57 -10.16
C LEU A 181 9.27 -0.71 -9.37
N ASN A 182 10.37 -0.78 -8.61
CA ASN A 182 10.71 -1.97 -7.83
C ASN A 182 10.40 -1.81 -6.35
N CYS A 183 9.80 -0.71 -5.92
CA CYS A 183 9.44 -0.50 -4.54
C CYS A 183 8.08 0.17 -4.40
N SER A 184 7.41 -0.11 -3.29
CA SER A 184 6.23 0.64 -2.90
C SER A 184 6.23 1.04 -1.42
N ASP A 185 5.77 2.26 -1.14
CA ASP A 185 5.43 2.79 0.20
C ASP A 185 3.93 3.10 0.22
N VAL A 186 3.10 2.06 0.35
CA VAL A 186 1.63 2.18 0.26
C VAL A 186 0.99 2.69 1.56
N ASN A 187 1.71 2.62 2.68
CA ASN A 187 1.23 3.11 3.97
C ASN A 187 1.71 4.54 4.27
N GLY A 188 2.63 5.07 3.46
CA GLY A 188 3.22 6.38 3.68
C GLY A 188 4.06 6.43 4.94
N ALA A 189 4.76 5.36 5.32
CA ALA A 189 5.57 5.33 6.54
C ALA A 189 6.91 4.60 6.36
N PHE A 190 7.02 3.70 5.39
CA PHE A 190 8.29 3.06 5.05
C PHE A 190 8.24 2.41 3.68
N SER A 191 9.38 2.45 3.00
CA SER A 191 9.56 1.81 1.69
C SER A 191 9.76 0.30 1.79
N CYS A 192 9.09 -0.43 0.91
CA CYS A 192 9.29 -1.88 0.72
C CYS A 192 9.74 -2.19 -0.71
N ASN A 193 10.98 -2.65 -0.85
CA ASN A 193 11.52 -3.06 -2.15
C ASN A 193 11.10 -4.49 -2.51
N ASN A 194 10.63 -4.64 -3.73
CA ASN A 194 10.32 -5.86 -4.46
C ASN A 194 11.48 -6.26 -5.38
N TYR A 195 12.46 -6.99 -4.88
CA TYR A 195 13.51 -7.52 -5.77
C TYR A 195 13.11 -8.89 -6.32
N LYS A 196 13.21 -9.04 -7.65
CA LYS A 196 13.31 -10.37 -8.29
C LYS A 196 14.76 -10.82 -8.19
N SER A 197 15.09 -11.72 -7.27
CA SER A 197 16.44 -12.30 -7.26
C SER A 197 16.50 -13.45 -8.27
N THR A 198 17.14 -13.22 -9.41
CA THR A 198 17.72 -14.29 -10.23
C THR A 198 19.13 -14.63 -9.72
N TRP A 199 19.30 -14.90 -8.43
CA TRP A 199 20.53 -15.50 -7.92
C TRP A 199 20.34 -17.00 -7.75
N ILE A 200 20.49 -17.71 -8.87
CA ILE A 200 20.94 -19.09 -8.84
C ILE A 200 22.39 -19.01 -8.37
N LYS A 201 22.66 -19.27 -7.09
CA LYS A 201 24.03 -19.64 -6.70
C LYS A 201 24.30 -20.98 -7.37
N GLY A 202 25.00 -20.92 -8.51
CA GLY A 202 25.40 -22.09 -9.24
C GLY A 202 26.21 -23.02 -8.34
N LYS A 203 25.68 -24.22 -8.11
CA LYS A 203 26.44 -25.46 -8.25
C LYS A 203 25.48 -26.66 -8.30
N TYR A 204 25.55 -27.36 -9.44
CA TYR A 204 25.01 -28.70 -9.77
C TYR A 204 23.59 -28.79 -10.39
N TRP A 205 23.59 -28.98 -11.72
CA TRP A 205 22.67 -29.60 -12.71
C TRP A 205 21.45 -30.44 -12.24
N PRO A 206 20.50 -30.76 -13.15
CA PRO A 206 19.51 -29.92 -13.81
C PRO A 206 18.10 -30.27 -13.29
N HIS A 207 17.45 -29.33 -12.63
CA HIS A 207 16.00 -29.39 -12.43
C HIS A 207 15.42 -28.11 -13.02
N LEU A 208 14.58 -28.24 -14.06
CA LEU A 208 13.73 -27.14 -14.48
C LEU A 208 12.75 -26.87 -13.34
N ARG A 209 13.09 -25.91 -12.48
CA ARG A 209 12.22 -25.35 -11.46
C ARG A 209 12.03 -23.88 -11.80
N ILE A 210 10.93 -23.55 -12.48
CA ILE A 210 10.48 -22.16 -12.61
C ILE A 210 9.90 -21.76 -11.25
N ALA A 211 10.77 -21.31 -10.35
CA ALA A 211 10.38 -20.73 -9.07
C ALA A 211 10.48 -19.20 -9.19
N LEU A 212 9.36 -18.52 -9.44
CA LEU A 212 9.26 -17.07 -9.33
C LEU A 212 9.32 -16.70 -7.84
N ARG A 213 10.52 -16.49 -7.29
CA ARG A 213 10.73 -16.03 -5.92
C ARG A 213 10.68 -14.50 -5.87
N ARG A 214 9.66 -13.94 -5.23
CA ARG A 214 9.55 -12.48 -4.99
C ARG A 214 10.10 -12.18 -3.59
N TYR A 215 11.07 -11.27 -3.50
CA TYR A 215 11.71 -10.88 -2.25
C TYR A 215 11.21 -9.51 -1.84
N TYR A 216 10.74 -9.39 -0.60
CA TYR A 216 10.36 -8.11 0.00
C TYR A 216 11.41 -7.69 1.04
N TYR A 217 11.85 -6.44 0.97
CA TYR A 217 12.77 -5.83 1.93
C TYR A 217 12.16 -4.53 2.43
N CYS A 218 11.79 -4.50 3.71
CA CYS A 218 11.28 -3.30 4.36
C CYS A 218 12.28 -2.87 5.44
N THR A 219 12.63 -1.59 5.45
CA THR A 219 13.53 -0.99 6.44
C THR A 219 12.71 -0.41 7.59
N LEU A 220 13.00 -0.85 8.82
CA LEU A 220 12.34 -0.34 10.02
C LEU A 220 13.38 0.30 10.94
N THR A 221 12.95 1.25 11.76
CA THR A 221 13.81 1.83 12.79
C THR A 221 13.76 1.06 14.08
N ASN A 222 14.74 1.34 14.94
CA ASN A 222 14.90 0.63 16.21
C ASN A 222 13.67 0.78 17.13
N ALA A 223 13.07 1.98 17.18
CA ALA A 223 11.84 2.23 17.95
C ALA A 223 10.64 1.43 17.40
N ASN A 224 10.48 1.38 16.08
CA ASN A 224 9.41 0.61 15.44
C ASN A 224 9.64 -0.89 15.58
N THR A 225 10.89 -1.32 15.60
CA THR A 225 11.27 -2.71 15.86
C THR A 225 10.89 -3.09 17.29
N TRP A 226 11.17 -2.24 18.29
CA TRP A 226 10.76 -2.46 19.69
C TRP A 226 9.24 -2.56 19.87
N ALA A 227 8.46 -1.67 19.26
CA ALA A 227 7.00 -1.71 19.33
C ALA A 227 6.41 -2.98 18.69
N LEU A 228 7.07 -3.49 17.64
CA LEU A 228 6.69 -4.71 16.92
C LEU A 228 7.07 -5.97 17.71
N MET A 229 8.11 -5.89 18.53
CA MET A 229 8.60 -6.94 19.43
C MET A 229 7.80 -7.04 20.73
N GLY A 230 7.31 -5.91 21.25
CA GLY A 230 6.60 -5.82 22.53
C GLY A 230 5.09 -6.06 22.46
N GLY A 231 4.54 -6.38 21.29
CA GLY A 231 3.10 -6.66 21.10
C GLY A 231 2.16 -5.48 21.46
N THR A 232 2.69 -4.26 21.58
CA THR A 232 1.96 -3.08 22.04
C THR A 232 2.23 -1.89 21.12
N GLY A 233 1.18 -1.24 20.62
CA GLY A 233 1.27 -0.05 19.77
C GLY A 233 1.60 -0.30 18.30
N VAL A 234 2.07 0.76 17.61
CA VAL A 234 2.23 0.93 16.14
C VAL A 234 2.92 -0.25 15.43
N GLY A 235 3.77 -1.02 16.11
CA GLY A 235 4.42 -2.21 15.54
C GLY A 235 3.49 -3.39 15.25
N SER A 236 2.44 -3.60 16.08
CA SER A 236 1.38 -4.58 15.79
C SER A 236 0.57 -4.16 14.54
N TYR A 237 0.43 -2.85 14.31
CA TYR A 237 -0.23 -2.28 13.14
C TYR A 237 0.62 -2.46 11.87
N VAL A 238 1.95 -2.31 11.95
CA VAL A 238 2.85 -2.57 10.81
C VAL A 238 2.79 -4.03 10.36
N LEU A 239 2.70 -4.99 11.28
CA LEU A 239 2.49 -6.41 10.92
C LEU A 239 1.10 -6.68 10.37
N ASN A 240 0.05 -6.04 10.91
CA ASN A 240 -1.31 -6.13 10.36
C ASN A 240 -1.40 -5.52 8.95
N MET A 241 -0.65 -4.43 8.70
CA MET A 241 -0.51 -3.77 7.39
C MET A 241 0.29 -4.63 6.40
N LEU A 242 1.42 -5.21 6.82
CA LEU A 242 2.22 -6.11 5.99
C LEU A 242 1.47 -7.42 5.64
N ALA A 243 0.70 -7.97 6.60
CA ALA A 243 -0.13 -9.18 6.45
C ALA A 243 -1.44 -8.97 5.66
N ARG A 244 -1.63 -7.81 5.02
CA ARG A 244 -2.65 -7.64 3.96
C ARG A 244 -2.10 -7.02 2.69
N GLN A 245 -0.93 -6.38 2.75
CA GLN A 245 -0.25 -5.90 1.54
C GLN A 245 0.36 -7.03 0.71
N THR A 246 0.57 -8.24 1.27
CA THR A 246 1.08 -9.38 0.49
C THR A 246 0.36 -10.72 0.71
N PHE A 247 -0.07 -11.12 1.92
CA PHE A 247 -0.67 -12.46 2.15
C PHE A 247 -1.54 -12.50 3.42
N GLY A 248 -2.65 -13.26 3.40
CA GLY A 248 -3.62 -13.40 4.51
C GLY A 248 -3.06 -13.88 5.87
N ASN A 249 -3.87 -13.72 6.92
CA ASN A 249 -3.64 -13.97 8.36
C ASN A 249 -2.47 -14.92 8.74
N TRP A 250 -1.27 -14.38 8.95
CA TRP A 250 -0.12 -15.10 9.54
C TRP A 250 0.68 -14.23 10.53
N ILE A 251 -0.03 -13.68 11.52
CA ILE A 251 0.50 -12.75 12.52
C ILE A 251 1.38 -13.47 13.59
N GLY A 252 1.09 -14.73 13.93
CA GLY A 252 1.71 -15.41 15.08
C GLY A 252 3.17 -15.85 14.90
N ILE A 253 3.58 -16.27 13.70
CA ILE A 253 4.93 -16.83 13.44
C ILE A 253 6.01 -15.73 13.44
N ILE A 254 5.65 -14.53 13.01
CA ILE A 254 6.58 -13.40 12.87
C ILE A 254 7.04 -12.89 14.25
N TYR A 255 6.13 -12.87 15.24
CA TYR A 255 6.46 -12.48 16.61
C TYR A 255 7.54 -13.38 17.25
N THR A 256 7.49 -14.69 17.02
CA THR A 256 8.42 -15.65 17.63
C THR A 256 9.85 -15.52 17.06
N ILE A 257 9.97 -15.32 15.75
CA ILE A 257 11.27 -15.24 15.07
C ILE A 257 11.97 -13.90 15.37
N LEU A 258 11.21 -12.79 15.39
CA LEU A 258 11.76 -11.48 15.72
C LEU A 258 12.16 -11.41 17.20
N GLY A 259 11.32 -11.96 18.10
CA GLY A 259 11.55 -12.19 19.53
C GLY A 259 12.97 -12.66 19.87
N ALA A 260 13.39 -13.73 19.20
CA ALA A 260 14.68 -14.38 19.42
C ALA A 260 15.86 -13.64 18.77
N SER A 261 15.62 -12.86 17.70
CA SER A 261 16.69 -12.24 16.91
C SER A 261 17.13 -10.88 17.47
N TYR A 262 16.19 -10.11 18.04
CA TYR A 262 16.44 -8.78 18.57
C TYR A 262 17.18 -8.79 19.92
N SER A 263 16.76 -9.68 20.83
CA SER A 263 17.35 -9.82 22.18
C SER A 263 18.82 -10.25 22.16
N ALA A 264 19.27 -10.90 21.07
CA ALA A 264 20.62 -11.40 20.95
C ALA A 264 21.63 -10.40 20.34
N ARG A 265 21.21 -9.33 19.64
CA ARG A 265 22.12 -8.63 18.70
C ARG A 265 22.03 -7.10 18.54
N CYS A 266 21.09 -6.37 19.16
CA CYS A 266 20.93 -4.93 18.88
C CYS A 266 20.78 -4.04 20.13
N THR A 267 21.79 -3.22 20.42
CA THR A 267 21.68 -2.05 21.32
C THR A 267 21.64 -0.74 20.51
N ARG A 268 20.52 -0.02 20.66
CA ARG A 268 20.22 1.43 20.47
C ARG A 268 20.70 2.24 19.24
N ALA A 269 21.68 1.87 18.42
CA ALA A 269 22.31 2.85 17.52
C ALA A 269 21.99 2.73 16.01
N LYS A 270 21.62 1.56 15.47
CA LYS A 270 21.41 1.37 14.03
C LYS A 270 20.14 0.55 13.79
N GLY A 271 19.32 0.97 12.81
CA GLY A 271 18.00 0.38 12.52
C GLY A 271 18.05 -1.12 12.21
N VAL A 272 16.89 -1.78 12.24
CA VAL A 272 16.77 -3.22 11.98
C VAL A 272 15.93 -3.40 10.72
N TRP A 273 16.40 -4.23 9.79
CA TRP A 273 15.64 -4.56 8.58
C TRP A 273 15.23 -6.03 8.61
N ILE A 274 14.06 -6.32 8.05
CA ILE A 274 13.49 -7.66 8.00
C ILE A 274 13.47 -8.12 6.54
N ARG A 275 13.89 -9.37 6.31
CA ARG A 275 13.89 -10.02 5.00
C ARG A 275 13.05 -11.29 5.08
N PHE A 276 12.08 -11.43 4.18
CA PHE A 276 11.26 -12.64 4.07
C PHE A 276 11.16 -13.12 2.63
N TRP A 277 10.96 -14.43 2.46
CA TRP A 277 10.85 -15.09 1.16
C TRP A 277 9.45 -15.67 0.98
N LEU A 278 8.90 -15.49 -0.22
CA LEU A 278 7.66 -16.15 -0.64
C LEU A 278 7.97 -17.12 -1.77
N GLN A 279 7.69 -18.40 -1.52
CA GLN A 279 7.77 -19.45 -2.53
C GLN A 279 6.36 -19.92 -2.90
N ALA A 280 5.92 -19.62 -4.12
CA ALA A 280 4.73 -20.24 -4.69
C ALA A 280 5.09 -21.65 -5.18
N GLY A 281 4.47 -22.68 -4.61
CA GLY A 281 4.55 -24.06 -5.09
C GLY A 281 3.19 -24.53 -5.62
N LEU A 282 3.17 -25.66 -6.34
CA LEU A 282 1.96 -26.33 -6.85
C LEU A 282 0.95 -26.73 -5.74
N SER A 283 1.38 -26.72 -4.47
CA SER A 283 0.58 -27.07 -3.30
C SER A 283 0.25 -25.87 -2.39
N GLY A 284 0.49 -24.63 -2.84
CA GLY A 284 0.28 -23.41 -2.05
C GLY A 284 1.57 -22.64 -1.74
N PHE A 285 1.44 -21.54 -1.00
CA PHE A 285 2.55 -20.65 -0.65
C PHE A 285 3.28 -21.16 0.61
N ILE A 286 4.61 -21.27 0.52
CA ILE A 286 5.49 -21.53 1.67
C ILE A 286 6.19 -20.22 2.02
N LEU A 287 5.93 -19.71 3.23
CA LEU A 287 6.68 -18.63 3.87
C LEU A 287 7.93 -19.25 4.50
N ASP A 288 9.10 -18.86 4.00
CA ASP A 288 10.37 -19.08 4.68
C ASP A 288 10.90 -17.68 5.02
N GLY A 289 11.23 -17.44 6.29
CA GLY A 289 11.60 -16.12 6.80
C GLY A 289 12.98 -16.19 7.41
N ARG A 290 13.92 -15.36 6.94
CA ARG A 290 15.23 -15.22 7.58
C ARG A 290 15.43 -13.77 7.98
N VAL A 291 15.24 -13.47 9.26
CA VAL A 291 15.63 -12.18 9.85
C VAL A 291 17.16 -12.08 9.77
N GLN A 292 17.66 -11.14 8.96
CA GLN A 292 19.09 -10.85 8.85
C GLN A 292 19.34 -9.44 9.37
N SER A 293 19.99 -9.32 10.54
CA SER A 293 20.52 -8.05 11.03
C SER A 293 21.82 -7.72 10.29
N GLY A 294 21.74 -7.14 9.10
CA GLY A 294 22.91 -6.56 8.44
C GLY A 294 23.18 -5.18 9.01
N GLY A 295 24.28 -5.01 9.77
CA GLY A 295 24.74 -3.69 10.23
C GLY A 295 25.08 -3.54 11.71
N CYS A 296 25.26 -4.63 12.47
CA CYS A 296 25.76 -4.56 13.84
C CYS A 296 27.30 -4.64 13.87
N ASN A 297 27.96 -3.53 13.54
CA ASN A 297 29.24 -3.17 14.15
C ASN A 297 28.99 -1.96 15.04
#